data_AF-A0A9E4W525-F1
#
_entry.id   AF-A0A9E4W525-F1
#
_cell.length_a   1.000
_cell.length_b   1.000
_cell.length_c   1.000
_cell.angle_alpha   90.00
_cell.angle_beta   90.00
_cell.angle_gamma   90.00
#
_symmetry.space_group_name_H-M   'P 1'
#
loop_
_entity.id
_entity.type
_entity.pdbx_description
1 polymer ?
#
loop_
_entity_poly.entity_id
_entity_poly.type
_entity_poly.pdbx_seq_one_letter_code
_entity_poly.pdbx_strand_id
1 'polypeptide(L)'
;MTVTDSAIDELIRIAEGKSLERGKFLRLATPPVWIGEGDWGIVISDSDDDDQLFDRDGRTALVMAPPLVEKMSDAVLDFRDTPEGARFTLDVY
;
A
#
# COMPACT_ATOMS: atom_id res chain seq x y z
N MET A 1 5.99 1.70 9.82
CA MET A 1 5.98 0.76 8.69
C MET A 1 7.09 1.11 7.73
N THR A 2 7.73 0.10 7.15
CA THR A 2 8.64 0.23 6.00
C THR A 2 7.96 -0.35 4.76
N VAL A 3 8.06 0.32 3.61
CA VAL A 3 7.66 -0.23 2.31
C VAL A 3 8.94 -0.43 1.51
N THR A 4 9.19 -1.66 1.04
CA THR A 4 10.42 -1.97 0.31
C THR A 4 10.43 -1.35 -1.07
N ASP A 5 11.62 -1.27 -1.67
CA ASP A 5 11.77 -0.74 -3.03
C ASP A 5 10.97 -1.56 -4.05
N SER A 6 10.99 -2.88 -3.93
CA SER A 6 10.21 -3.79 -4.78
C SER A 6 8.71 -3.54 -4.67
N ALA A 7 8.21 -3.30 -3.45
CA ALA A 7 6.80 -2.98 -3.24
C ALA A 7 6.43 -1.63 -3.86
N ILE A 8 7.27 -0.59 -3.68
CA ILE A 8 7.04 0.73 -4.28
C ILE A 8 6.96 0.64 -5.81
N ASP A 9 7.90 -0.06 -6.45
CA ASP A 9 7.93 -0.19 -7.91
C ASP A 9 6.69 -0.90 -8.44
N GLU A 10 6.28 -1.98 -7.78
CA GLU A 10 5.09 -2.74 -8.17
C GLU A 10 3.80 -1.93 -7.97
N LEU A 11 3.69 -1.19 -6.86
CA LEU A 11 2.56 -0.32 -6.58
C LEU A 11 2.42 0.79 -7.63
N ILE A 12 3.53 1.43 -8.02
CA ILE A 12 3.55 2.42 -9.10
C ILE A 12 3.09 1.79 -10.42
N ARG A 13 3.63 0.61 -10.77
CA ARG A 13 3.23 -0.13 -11.97
C ARG A 13 1.73 -0.42 -11.99
N ILE A 14 1.15 -0.83 -10.86
CA ILE A 14 -0.29 -1.09 -10.72
C ILE A 14 -1.09 0.21 -10.88
N ALA A 15 -0.67 1.29 -10.24
CA ALA A 15 -1.36 2.58 -10.31
C ALA A 15 -1.38 3.13 -11.75
N GLU A 16 -0.24 3.08 -12.44
CA GLU A 16 -0.12 3.51 -13.84
C GLU A 16 -0.97 2.64 -14.77
N GLY A 17 -0.94 1.31 -14.58
CA GLY A 17 -1.73 0.37 -15.36
C GLY A 17 -3.25 0.52 -15.19
N LYS A 18 -3.69 1.04 -14.03
CA LYS A 18 -5.12 1.27 -13.74
C LYS A 18 -5.64 2.63 -14.20
N SER A 19 -4.77 3.55 -14.65
CA SER A 19 -5.17 4.93 -15.04
C SER A 19 -6.07 5.59 -14.00
N LEU A 20 -5.58 5.64 -12.75
CA LEU A 20 -6.34 6.17 -11.62
C LEU A 20 -6.87 7.58 -11.91
N GLU A 21 -8.11 7.84 -11.50
CA GLU A 21 -8.70 9.18 -11.58
C GLU A 21 -7.88 10.18 -10.75
N ARG A 22 -7.94 11.46 -11.12
CA ARG A 22 -7.22 12.50 -10.40
C ARG A 22 -7.67 12.54 -8.93
N GLY A 23 -6.70 12.44 -8.02
CA GLY A 23 -6.96 12.40 -6.58
C GLY A 23 -7.21 11.00 -6.02
N LYS A 24 -7.21 9.96 -6.86
CA LYS A 24 -7.26 8.56 -6.42
C LYS A 24 -5.86 7.98 -6.29
N PHE A 25 -5.67 7.20 -5.24
CA PHE A 25 -4.41 6.55 -4.88
C PHE A 25 -4.65 5.10 -4.47
N LEU A 26 -3.59 4.30 -4.50
CA LEU A 26 -3.59 3.01 -3.81
C LEU A 26 -3.45 3.26 -2.31
N ARG A 27 -4.33 2.68 -1.50
CA ARG A 27 -4.35 2.83 -0.03
C ARG A 27 -4.26 1.47 0.64
N LEU A 28 -3.40 1.35 1.66
CA LEU A 28 -3.47 0.20 2.57
C LEU A 28 -4.65 0.41 3.52
N ALA A 29 -5.56 -0.55 3.54
CA ALA A 29 -6.78 -0.50 4.33
C ALA A 29 -6.95 -1.78 5.14
N THR A 30 -7.54 -1.64 6.32
CA THR A 30 -8.04 -2.73 7.16
C THR A 30 -9.57 -2.68 7.20
N PRO A 31 -10.26 -3.71 7.73
CA PRO A 31 -11.69 -3.61 7.99
C PRO A 31 -12.05 -2.37 8.81
N PRO A 32 -13.22 -1.72 8.55
CA PRO A 32 -14.26 -2.13 7.60
C PRO A 32 -14.05 -1.64 6.15
N VAL A 33 -12.99 -0.87 5.87
CA VAL A 33 -12.72 -0.34 4.52
C VAL A 33 -12.32 -1.48 3.57
N TRP A 34 -11.49 -2.40 4.06
CA TRP A 34 -11.21 -3.66 3.41
C TRP A 34 -12.22 -4.73 3.84
N ILE A 35 -12.89 -5.35 2.88
CA ILE A 35 -13.87 -6.43 3.11
C ILE A 35 -13.47 -7.76 2.46
N GLY A 36 -12.26 -7.85 1.90
CA GLY A 36 -11.73 -9.08 1.33
C GLY A 36 -11.15 -10.00 2.40
N GLU A 37 -10.50 -11.08 1.97
CA GLU A 37 -9.84 -12.00 2.89
C GLU A 37 -8.61 -11.35 3.55
N GLY A 38 -8.33 -11.74 4.79
CA GLY A 38 -7.21 -11.23 5.58
C GLY A 38 -7.48 -9.94 6.35
N ASP A 39 -6.50 -9.51 7.13
CA ASP A 39 -6.61 -8.36 8.03
C ASP A 39 -6.39 -7.02 7.33
N TRP A 40 -5.85 -7.05 6.10
CA TRP A 40 -5.53 -5.87 5.31
C TRP A 40 -5.67 -6.13 3.81
N GLY A 41 -5.81 -5.06 3.03
CA GLY A 41 -5.75 -5.08 1.58
C GLY A 41 -5.32 -3.73 1.00
N ILE A 42 -5.03 -3.71 -0.30
CA ILE A 42 -4.73 -2.47 -1.05
C ILE A 42 -5.98 -2.12 -1.87
N VAL A 43 -6.54 -0.94 -1.61
CA VAL A 43 -7.76 -0.43 -2.27
C VAL A 43 -7.47 0.84 -3.03
N ILE A 44 -8.40 1.28 -3.89
CA ILE A 44 -8.33 2.61 -4.51
C ILE A 44 -9.20 3.55 -3.67
N SER A 45 -8.63 4.65 -3.18
CA SER A 45 -9.36 5.68 -2.44
C SER A 45 -8.82 7.08 -2.73
N ASP A 46 -9.51 8.10 -2.24
CA ASP A 46 -8.93 9.44 -2.10
C ASP A 46 -7.80 9.42 -1.06
N SER A 47 -6.96 10.46 -1.03
CA SER A 47 -6.04 10.72 0.09
C SER A 47 -6.60 11.81 0.99
N ASP A 48 -6.39 11.69 2.28
CA ASP A 48 -6.63 12.75 3.26
C ASP A 48 -5.34 13.55 3.49
N ASP A 49 -5.44 14.82 3.88
CA ASP A 49 -4.27 15.71 4.05
C ASP A 49 -3.26 15.19 5.09
N ASP A 50 -3.74 14.40 6.04
CA ASP A 50 -2.92 13.80 7.10
C ASP A 50 -2.36 12.43 6.72
N ASP A 51 -2.71 11.87 5.56
CA ASP A 51 -2.20 10.55 5.17
C ASP A 51 -0.68 10.52 5.05
N GLN A 52 -0.08 9.44 5.53
CA GLN A 52 1.29 9.12 5.21
C GLN A 52 1.38 8.69 3.75
N LEU A 53 2.21 9.41 2.99
CA LEU A 53 2.53 9.06 1.62
C LEU A 53 3.81 8.22 1.59
N PHE A 54 3.77 7.16 0.78
CA PHE A 54 4.95 6.42 0.36
C PHE A 54 5.14 6.67 -1.12
N ASP A 55 6.22 7.36 -1.48
CA ASP A 55 6.48 7.82 -2.84
C ASP A 55 7.90 7.51 -3.30
N ARG A 56 8.08 7.56 -4.63
CA ARG A 56 9.38 7.52 -5.30
C ARG A 56 9.38 8.51 -6.44
N ASP A 57 10.38 9.38 -6.46
CA ASP A 57 10.58 10.39 -7.50
C ASP A 57 9.31 11.25 -7.77
N GLY A 58 8.59 11.59 -6.69
CA GLY A 58 7.35 12.38 -6.75
C GLY A 58 6.13 11.61 -7.25
N ARG A 59 6.22 10.28 -7.42
CA ARG A 59 5.08 9.40 -7.70
C ARG A 59 4.62 8.72 -6.43
N THR A 60 3.42 9.04 -5.98
CA THR A 60 2.80 8.39 -4.83
C THR A 60 2.45 6.94 -5.19
N ALA A 61 3.08 5.99 -4.49
CA ALA A 61 2.87 4.57 -4.66
C ALA A 61 1.75 4.05 -3.75
N LEU A 62 1.71 4.52 -2.50
CA LEU A 62 0.75 4.10 -1.48
C LEU A 62 0.42 5.26 -0.55
N VAL A 63 -0.82 5.30 -0.07
CA VAL A 63 -1.25 6.16 1.03
C VAL A 63 -1.72 5.32 2.22
N MET A 64 -1.56 5.85 3.43
CA MET A 64 -1.96 5.18 4.65
C MET A 64 -2.43 6.16 5.71
N ALA A 65 -3.55 5.84 6.37
CA ALA A 65 -4.04 6.64 7.48
C ALA A 65 -3.05 6.61 8.67
N PRO A 66 -2.75 7.75 9.33
CA PRO A 66 -1.77 7.83 10.42
C PRO A 66 -1.96 6.80 11.54
N PRO A 67 -3.18 6.52 12.03
CA PRO A 67 -3.38 5.52 13.09
C PRO A 67 -2.93 4.12 12.68
N LEU A 68 -2.96 3.81 11.37
CA LEU A 68 -2.50 2.54 10.84
C LEU A 68 -0.97 2.51 10.73
N VAL A 69 -0.34 3.63 10.36
CA VAL A 69 1.13 3.77 10.33
C VAL A 69 1.73 3.50 11.70
N GLU A 70 1.13 4.07 12.75
CA GLU A 70 1.55 3.88 14.14
C GLU A 70 1.39 2.43 14.58
N LYS A 71 0.24 1.80 14.29
CA LYS A 71 0.00 0.38 14.60
C LYS A 71 0.92 -0.57 13.85
N MET A 72 1.38 -0.17 12.67
CA MET A 72 2.26 -0.95 11.79
C MET A 72 3.69 -0.39 11.81
N SER A 73 4.12 0.23 12.92
CA SER A 73 5.46 0.83 13.07
C SER A 73 6.57 -0.12 12.62
N ASP A 74 6.49 -1.38 13.05
CA ASP A 74 7.50 -2.43 12.84
C ASP A 74 7.15 -3.37 11.69
N ALA A 75 6.09 -3.07 10.93
CA ALA A 75 5.70 -3.84 9.77
C ALA A 75 6.55 -3.48 8.53
N VAL A 76 6.83 -4.49 7.70
CA VAL A 76 7.47 -4.35 6.40
C VAL A 76 6.49 -4.83 5.32
N LEU A 77 6.09 -3.92 4.44
CA LEU A 77 5.35 -4.25 3.22
C LEU A 77 6.35 -4.51 2.10
N ASP A 78 6.33 -5.73 1.56
CA ASP A 78 7.22 -6.16 0.48
C ASP A 78 6.45 -6.75 -0.70
N PHE A 79 7.08 -6.79 -1.87
CA PHE A 79 6.59 -7.50 -3.04
C PHE A 79 7.67 -8.48 -3.50
N ARG A 80 7.34 -9.77 -3.44
CA ARG A 80 8.29 -10.86 -3.69
C ARG A 80 7.65 -12.03 -4.41
N ASP A 81 8.48 -12.77 -5.13
CA ASP A 81 8.11 -14.05 -5.72
C ASP A 81 7.94 -15.11 -4.62
N THR A 82 6.78 -15.77 -4.59
CA THR A 82 6.56 -16.97 -3.78
C THR A 82 6.32 -18.17 -4.68
N PRO A 83 6.37 -19.42 -4.14
CA PRO A 83 6.04 -20.61 -4.93
C PRO A 83 4.64 -20.56 -5.58
N GLU A 84 3.73 -19.80 -5.00
CA GLU A 84 2.36 -19.58 -5.49
C GLU A 84 2.23 -18.41 -6.47
N GLY A 85 3.30 -17.65 -6.69
CA GLY A 85 3.38 -16.48 -7.56
C GLY A 85 3.85 -15.22 -6.85
N ALA A 86 4.10 -14.15 -7.62
CA ALA A 86 4.46 -12.85 -7.08
C ALA A 86 3.28 -12.26 -6.29
N ARG A 87 3.55 -11.82 -5.06
CA ARG A 87 2.52 -11.27 -4.17
C ARG A 87 3.08 -10.24 -3.20
N PHE A 88 2.19 -9.39 -2.70
CA PHE A 88 2.48 -8.54 -1.55
C PHE A 88 2.48 -9.34 -0.26
N THR A 89 3.41 -9.02 0.64
CA THR A 89 3.45 -9.57 2.00
C THR A 89 3.62 -8.46 3.01
N LEU A 90 3.01 -8.65 4.18
CA LEU A 90 3.21 -7.78 5.33
C LEU A 90 3.79 -8.63 6.46
N ASP A 91 5.03 -8.35 6.82
CA ASP A 91 5.77 -9.07 7.86
C ASP A 91 5.99 -8.13 9.06
N VAL A 92 5.92 -8.65 10.28
CA VAL A 92 6.17 -7.91 11.53
C VAL A 92 7.33 -8.57 12.25
N TYR A 93 8.29 -7.78 12.72
CA TYR A 93 9.48 -8.25 13.43
C TYR A 93 9.41 -7.98 14.94
#